data_AF-G8ZU60-F1
#
_entry.id   AF-G8ZU60-F1
#
_cell.length_a   1.000
_cell.length_b   1.000
_cell.length_c   1.000
_cell.angle_alpha   90.00
_cell.angle_beta   90.00
_cell.angle_gamma   90.00
#
_symmetry.space_group_name_H-M   'P 1'
#
loop_
_entity.id
_entity.type
_entity.pdbx_description
1 polymer ?
#
loop_
_entity_poly.entity_id
_entity_poly.type
_entity_poly.pdbx_seq_one_letter_code
_entity_poly.pdbx_strand_id
1 'polypeptide(L)'
;MITDTYIIRRFRQVDENLELSLQRISLGPQPAGEVKNNETLSRLQQNLLKIKAIVEKISNSVQSSVSKGPVSIDYDVITQVIKELPIPMNDDMSQMETIVTRFISQYVMLICYYSLSNQCLSFLPAAYDTQRYYQEVTDSRMKSLLYSIQTSPAKLLNVGRQLYFRLGKMNELKHTDNISIDRLKKLGSEVFDELRPQFNRVLMVRNLQLVGLPIKSRKWASILLELPRAMIRDDLHSKNTNVSEITNEYTTKLGRLINDFQKHQKQRDAEDVSKLNALKRFLELPSESTLYDVAQYTKDFQTKVRTIVVKKPGKVTRYWPSALLLLTYGPASVIYLWESRHRVMQFLQENVVDFAKGLLYNWVYIPLKHVWSTVRHDEDSSIAVMSKGTLDSEMNSLTRMIVSFVNENSGTRIDDNVLIQQVEHGDLTRFMEIYETQLKHPIKNIVSGELVRSLLIQVQKTKVDGSLALDGIDKMLQSQQLVFGVVAISPALLIIYTATVCLFRLIKVGSLWSNIQQYKDRLSYSLNNLERLLNYSGTQQKDSSQRYLNQGLMTIEVCTVAKLGSTLVPKARLSEWLRDIEEIADSKLDEQAKLKVVDRIYHVYGKYF
;
A
#
# COMPACT_ATOMS: atom_id res chain seq x y z
N MET A 1 -8.96 -19.66 11.10
CA MET A 1 -8.49 -20.41 9.90
C MET A 1 -7.63 -21.61 10.27
N ILE A 2 -6.55 -21.46 11.05
CA ILE A 2 -5.75 -22.60 11.55
C ILE A 2 -6.52 -23.41 12.59
N THR A 3 -7.04 -22.70 13.59
CA THR A 3 -7.90 -23.25 14.64
C THR A 3 -9.15 -23.85 14.03
N ASP A 4 -9.71 -23.16 13.05
CA ASP A 4 -10.92 -23.53 12.33
C ASP A 4 -10.79 -24.88 11.61
N THR A 5 -9.74 -25.09 10.81
CA THR A 5 -9.53 -26.38 10.13
C THR A 5 -9.16 -27.49 11.11
N TYR A 6 -8.35 -27.19 12.13
CA TYR A 6 -8.05 -28.12 13.22
C TYR A 6 -9.33 -28.57 13.94
N ILE A 7 -10.22 -27.63 14.26
CA ILE A 7 -11.47 -27.88 15.00
C ILE A 7 -12.46 -28.65 14.13
N ILE A 8 -12.61 -28.33 12.84
CA ILE A 8 -13.44 -29.12 11.93
C ILE A 8 -12.94 -30.57 11.87
N ARG A 9 -11.63 -30.78 11.73
CA ARG A 9 -11.03 -32.12 11.72
C ARG A 9 -11.30 -32.84 13.05
N ARG A 10 -11.20 -32.14 14.18
CA ARG A 10 -11.47 -32.72 15.50
C ARG A 10 -12.95 -33.04 15.71
N PHE A 11 -13.87 -32.18 15.31
CA PHE A 11 -15.30 -32.47 15.38
C PHE A 11 -15.64 -33.73 14.58
N ARG A 12 -15.13 -33.85 13.34
CA ARG A 12 -15.30 -35.07 12.54
C ARG A 12 -14.73 -36.32 13.21
N GLN A 13 -13.54 -36.23 13.80
CA GLN A 13 -12.95 -37.34 14.54
C GLN A 13 -13.76 -37.74 15.77
N VAL A 14 -14.35 -36.78 16.48
CA VAL A 14 -15.22 -37.06 17.63
C VAL A 14 -16.52 -37.72 17.15
N ASP A 15 -17.11 -37.26 16.04
CA ASP A 15 -18.29 -37.89 15.41
C ASP A 15 -18.00 -39.34 14.98
N GLU A 16 -16.89 -39.59 14.26
CA GLU A 16 -16.48 -40.92 13.83
C GLU A 16 -16.23 -41.85 15.04
N ASN A 17 -15.57 -41.35 16.08
CA ASN A 17 -15.31 -42.13 17.30
C ASN A 17 -16.59 -42.42 18.09
N LEU A 18 -17.56 -41.50 18.09
CA LEU A 18 -18.86 -41.70 18.71
C LEU A 18 -19.63 -42.80 17.97
N GLU A 19 -19.70 -42.74 16.64
CA GLU A 19 -20.35 -43.77 15.81
C GLU A 19 -19.72 -45.16 16.02
N LEU A 20 -18.38 -45.24 15.99
CA LEU A 20 -17.67 -46.49 16.24
C LEU A 20 -17.90 -47.03 17.67
N SER A 21 -18.00 -46.14 18.66
CA SER A 21 -18.25 -46.55 20.05
C SER A 21 -19.68 -47.06 20.24
N LEU A 22 -20.66 -46.39 19.63
CA LEU A 22 -22.06 -46.83 19.63
C LEU A 22 -22.24 -48.16 18.89
N GLN A 23 -21.55 -48.36 17.76
CA GLN A 23 -21.56 -49.61 16.99
C GLN A 23 -20.92 -50.77 17.77
N ARG A 24 -19.88 -50.52 18.58
CA ARG A 24 -19.26 -51.55 19.42
C ARG A 24 -20.19 -51.99 20.55
N ILE A 25 -20.95 -51.07 21.13
CA ILE A 25 -21.93 -51.39 22.18
C ILE A 25 -23.09 -52.21 21.58
N SER A 26 -23.56 -51.86 20.38
CA SER A 26 -24.66 -52.59 19.74
C SER A 26 -24.28 -54.01 19.30
N LEU A 27 -22.98 -54.28 19.09
CA LEU A 27 -22.45 -55.59 18.67
C LEU A 27 -21.88 -56.43 19.83
N GLY A 28 -21.74 -55.87 21.05
CA GLY A 28 -21.19 -56.57 22.22
C GLY A 28 -22.21 -57.45 22.94
N PRO A 29 -21.77 -58.45 23.74
CA PRO A 29 -22.69 -59.26 24.54
C PRO A 29 -23.38 -58.39 25.60
N GLN A 30 -24.71 -58.23 25.50
CA GLN A 30 -25.50 -57.53 26.51
C GLN A 30 -25.45 -58.30 27.83
N PRO A 31 -24.94 -57.71 28.94
CA PRO A 31 -25.06 -58.34 30.24
C PRO A 31 -26.54 -58.42 30.62
N ALA A 32 -27.00 -59.62 31.00
CA ALA A 32 -28.35 -59.87 31.48
C ALA A 32 -28.60 -59.11 32.80
N GLY A 33 -29.06 -57.87 32.71
CA GLY A 33 -29.33 -57.01 33.86
C GLY A 33 -29.59 -55.53 33.56
N GLU A 34 -29.31 -55.00 32.37
CA GLU A 34 -29.57 -53.59 32.02
C GLU A 34 -31.07 -53.33 31.73
N VAL A 35 -31.91 -53.31 32.76
CA VAL A 35 -33.30 -52.84 32.67
C VAL A 35 -33.47 -51.62 33.56
N LYS A 36 -33.78 -50.49 32.89
CA LYS A 36 -34.29 -49.18 33.38
C LYS A 36 -33.25 -48.07 33.48
N ASN A 37 -33.19 -47.26 32.40
CA ASN A 37 -33.14 -45.80 32.51
C ASN A 37 -33.42 -45.07 31.16
N ASN A 38 -34.45 -45.53 30.41
CA ASN A 38 -34.82 -44.96 29.10
C ASN A 38 -35.04 -43.45 29.10
N GLU A 39 -35.55 -42.86 30.19
CA GLU A 39 -35.72 -41.42 30.30
C GLU A 39 -34.39 -40.66 30.38
N THR A 40 -33.42 -41.18 31.13
CA THR A 40 -32.09 -40.55 31.24
C THR A 40 -31.32 -40.66 29.93
N LEU A 41 -31.43 -41.80 29.24
CA LEU A 41 -30.85 -42.02 27.93
C LEU A 41 -31.45 -41.09 26.87
N SER A 42 -32.78 -40.91 26.90
CA SER A 42 -33.50 -39.98 26.03
C SER A 42 -33.08 -38.53 26.28
N ARG A 43 -32.88 -38.13 27.54
CA ARG A 43 -32.36 -36.80 27.92
C ARG A 43 -30.93 -36.60 27.45
N LEU A 44 -30.05 -37.57 27.63
CA LEU A 44 -28.67 -37.53 27.14
C LEU A 44 -28.61 -37.44 25.62
N GLN A 45 -29.48 -38.16 24.91
CA GLN A 45 -29.58 -38.07 23.45
C GLN A 45 -30.06 -36.68 23.01
N GLN A 46 -31.08 -36.10 23.67
CA GLN A 46 -31.52 -34.73 23.40
C GLN A 46 -30.40 -33.71 23.67
N ASN A 47 -29.64 -33.88 24.75
CA ASN A 47 -28.52 -33.01 25.11
C ASN A 47 -27.34 -33.14 24.13
N LEU A 48 -27.07 -34.34 23.64
CA LEU A 48 -26.11 -34.58 22.55
C LEU A 48 -26.56 -33.89 21.25
N LEU A 49 -27.85 -33.97 20.89
CA LEU A 49 -28.40 -33.30 19.69
C LEU A 49 -28.29 -31.78 19.79
N LYS A 50 -28.60 -31.18 20.95
CA LYS A 50 -28.43 -29.74 21.19
C LYS A 50 -26.98 -29.30 20.98
N ILE A 51 -26.02 -30.07 21.50
CA ILE A 51 -24.59 -29.78 21.32
C ILE A 51 -24.16 -29.97 19.87
N LYS A 52 -24.60 -31.06 19.20
CA LYS A 52 -24.33 -31.27 17.76
C LYS A 52 -24.87 -30.13 16.89
N ALA A 53 -26.05 -29.59 17.20
CA ALA A 53 -26.59 -28.43 16.49
C ALA A 53 -25.69 -27.18 16.65
N ILE A 54 -25.09 -26.96 17.83
CA ILE A 54 -24.11 -25.88 18.05
C ILE A 54 -22.83 -26.14 17.26
N VAL A 55 -22.33 -27.38 17.27
CA VAL A 55 -21.14 -27.80 16.50
C VAL A 55 -21.37 -27.60 15.00
N GLU A 56 -22.55 -27.95 14.48
CA GLU A 56 -22.93 -27.78 13.09
C GLU A 56 -23.04 -26.30 12.70
N LYS A 57 -23.65 -25.47 13.57
CA LYS A 57 -23.67 -24.00 13.40
C LYS A 57 -22.26 -23.42 13.32
N ILE A 58 -21.34 -23.90 14.17
CA ILE A 58 -19.92 -23.51 14.13
C ILE A 58 -19.28 -23.99 12.82
N SER A 59 -19.43 -25.25 12.45
CA SER A 59 -18.86 -25.83 11.22
C SER A 59 -19.31 -25.07 9.96
N ASN A 60 -20.61 -24.78 9.85
CA ASN A 60 -21.19 -24.04 8.72
C ASN A 60 -20.69 -22.58 8.68
N SER A 61 -20.54 -21.93 9.83
CA SER A 61 -19.99 -20.57 9.91
C SER A 61 -18.52 -20.48 9.54
N VAL A 62 -17.77 -21.56 9.75
CA VAL A 62 -16.34 -21.65 9.42
C VAL A 62 -16.15 -21.98 7.93
N GLN A 63 -16.96 -22.90 7.37
CA GLN A 63 -16.89 -23.29 5.97
C GLN A 63 -17.41 -22.21 5.01
N SER A 64 -18.38 -21.40 5.45
CA SER A 64 -18.77 -20.17 4.76
C SER A 64 -17.68 -19.11 4.96
N SER A 65 -16.66 -19.18 4.10
CA SER A 65 -15.44 -18.34 3.99
C SER A 65 -15.61 -16.80 4.00
N VAL A 66 -16.79 -16.29 4.34
CA VAL A 66 -17.23 -14.89 4.23
C VAL A 66 -17.83 -14.34 5.54
N SER A 67 -17.93 -15.13 6.61
CA SER A 67 -18.49 -14.64 7.89
C SER A 67 -17.61 -13.53 8.53
N LYS A 68 -18.09 -12.29 8.44
CA LYS A 68 -17.43 -11.05 8.90
C LYS A 68 -17.58 -10.79 10.42
N GLY A 69 -17.81 -11.80 11.25
CA GLY A 69 -18.03 -11.59 12.69
C GLY A 69 -17.83 -12.82 13.58
N PRO A 70 -17.65 -12.61 14.89
CA PRO A 70 -17.56 -13.70 15.86
C PRO A 70 -18.88 -14.49 15.89
N VAL A 71 -18.78 -15.82 15.80
CA VAL A 71 -19.93 -16.72 15.88
C VAL A 71 -20.59 -16.57 17.26
N SER A 72 -21.88 -16.26 17.29
CA SER A 72 -22.65 -16.22 18.53
C SER A 72 -22.88 -17.65 19.04
N ILE A 73 -22.14 -18.02 20.08
CA ILE A 73 -22.26 -19.29 20.79
C ILE A 73 -23.22 -19.09 21.96
N ASP A 74 -24.27 -19.91 22.02
CA ASP A 74 -25.30 -19.84 23.04
C ASP A 74 -24.85 -20.60 24.31
N TYR A 75 -24.02 -19.94 25.12
CA TYR A 75 -23.44 -20.51 26.35
C TYR A 75 -24.46 -20.92 27.41
N ASP A 76 -25.68 -20.38 27.36
CA ASP A 76 -26.76 -20.73 28.28
C ASP A 76 -27.26 -22.16 28.04
N VAL A 77 -27.30 -22.60 26.77
CA VAL A 77 -27.62 -23.98 26.41
C VAL A 77 -26.50 -24.93 26.84
N ILE A 78 -25.24 -24.52 26.67
CA ILE A 78 -24.07 -25.33 27.07
C ILE A 78 -24.03 -25.52 28.59
N THR A 79 -24.23 -24.44 29.35
CA THR A 79 -24.25 -24.48 30.83
C THR A 79 -25.45 -25.26 31.37
N GLN A 80 -26.60 -25.19 30.71
CA GLN A 80 -27.75 -26.04 31.05
C GLN A 80 -27.46 -27.53 30.80
N VAL A 81 -26.90 -27.88 29.63
CA VAL A 81 -26.55 -29.27 29.32
C VAL A 81 -25.52 -29.83 30.30
N ILE A 82 -24.51 -29.06 30.70
CA ILE A 82 -23.50 -29.51 31.67
C ILE A 82 -24.10 -29.74 33.06
N LYS A 83 -25.05 -28.91 33.50
CA LYS A 83 -25.75 -29.10 34.80
C LYS A 83 -26.63 -30.34 34.83
N GLU A 84 -27.17 -30.74 33.67
CA GLU A 84 -28.03 -31.91 33.53
C GLU A 84 -27.25 -33.22 33.34
N LEU A 85 -25.91 -33.18 33.28
CA LEU A 85 -25.08 -34.39 33.17
C LEU A 85 -25.00 -35.14 34.50
N PRO A 86 -25.16 -36.48 34.49
CA PRO A 86 -24.95 -37.30 35.67
C PRO A 86 -23.47 -37.28 36.10
N ILE A 87 -23.23 -37.13 37.41
CA ILE A 87 -21.88 -37.11 37.98
C ILE A 87 -21.32 -38.54 37.92
N PRO A 88 -20.10 -38.77 37.38
CA PRO A 88 -19.53 -40.12 37.17
C PRO A 88 -19.17 -40.90 38.45
N MET A 89 -19.59 -40.42 39.63
CA MET A 89 -19.30 -41.04 40.93
C MET A 89 -20.34 -42.07 41.39
N ASN A 90 -21.46 -42.25 40.67
CA ASN A 90 -22.40 -43.33 40.96
C ASN A 90 -21.98 -44.61 40.21
N ASP A 91 -21.74 -45.69 40.96
CA ASP A 91 -21.38 -47.04 40.48
C ASP A 91 -22.47 -47.69 39.58
N ASP A 92 -23.62 -47.03 39.38
CA ASP A 92 -24.80 -47.52 38.65
C ASP A 92 -24.92 -47.02 37.19
N MET A 93 -23.92 -46.30 36.66
CA MET A 93 -23.98 -45.74 35.30
C MET A 93 -23.83 -46.84 34.23
N SER A 94 -24.81 -46.93 33.31
CA SER A 94 -24.71 -47.85 32.18
C SER A 94 -23.54 -47.49 31.26
N GLN A 95 -22.94 -48.48 30.60
CA GLN A 95 -21.78 -48.26 29.72
C GLN A 95 -22.08 -47.22 28.62
N MET A 96 -23.33 -47.19 28.15
CA MET A 96 -23.80 -46.24 27.15
C MET A 96 -23.88 -44.81 27.68
N GLU A 97 -24.34 -44.61 28.91
CA GLU A 97 -24.43 -43.29 29.54
C GLU A 97 -23.05 -42.68 29.82
N THR A 98 -22.09 -43.49 30.26
CA THR A 98 -20.68 -43.05 30.46
C THR A 98 -20.06 -42.59 29.14
N ILE A 99 -20.31 -43.33 28.06
CA ILE A 99 -19.78 -43.02 26.72
C ILE A 99 -20.38 -41.73 26.18
N VAL A 100 -21.71 -41.56 26.25
CA VAL A 100 -22.37 -40.33 25.77
C VAL A 100 -21.95 -39.11 26.59
N THR A 101 -21.86 -39.23 27.92
CA THR A 101 -21.41 -38.15 28.82
C THR A 101 -19.97 -37.72 28.51
N ARG A 102 -19.09 -38.68 28.20
CA ARG A 102 -17.71 -38.40 27.76
C ARG A 102 -17.67 -37.66 26.42
N PHE A 103 -18.45 -38.08 25.43
CA PHE A 103 -18.46 -37.39 24.14
C PHE A 103 -19.02 -35.97 24.26
N ILE A 104 -20.07 -35.78 25.07
CA ILE A 104 -20.59 -34.46 25.41
C ILE A 104 -19.48 -33.57 26.01
N SER A 105 -18.69 -34.09 26.97
CA SER A 105 -17.60 -33.31 27.57
C SER A 105 -16.50 -32.97 26.55
N GLN A 106 -16.17 -33.88 25.62
CA GLN A 106 -15.23 -33.62 24.53
C GLN A 106 -15.71 -32.52 23.57
N TYR A 107 -16.98 -32.53 23.18
CA TYR A 107 -17.54 -31.46 22.35
C TYR A 107 -17.51 -30.11 23.08
N VAL A 108 -17.91 -30.08 24.35
CA VAL A 108 -17.87 -28.84 25.15
C VAL A 108 -16.45 -28.31 25.28
N MET A 109 -15.45 -29.17 25.56
CA MET A 109 -14.04 -28.76 25.60
C MET A 109 -13.57 -28.18 24.26
N LEU A 110 -13.95 -28.77 23.14
CA LEU A 110 -13.64 -28.26 21.80
C LEU A 110 -14.31 -26.92 21.51
N ILE A 111 -15.57 -26.72 21.94
CA ILE A 111 -16.29 -25.46 21.80
C ILE A 111 -15.62 -24.36 22.64
N CYS A 112 -15.27 -24.65 23.90
CA CYS A 112 -14.54 -23.72 24.76
C CYS A 112 -13.18 -23.36 24.16
N TYR A 113 -12.41 -24.35 23.69
CA TYR A 113 -11.14 -24.12 23.00
C TYR A 113 -11.31 -23.23 21.77
N TYR A 114 -12.31 -23.52 20.93
CA TYR A 114 -12.62 -22.71 19.75
C TYR A 114 -12.88 -21.26 20.14
N SER A 115 -13.74 -21.04 21.14
CA SER A 115 -14.13 -19.67 21.48
C SER A 115 -12.98 -18.88 22.08
N LEU A 116 -12.23 -19.47 23.02
CA LEU A 116 -11.06 -18.81 23.61
C LEU A 116 -10.03 -18.47 22.53
N SER A 117 -9.72 -19.43 21.67
CA SER A 117 -8.72 -19.24 20.62
C SER A 117 -9.19 -18.21 19.58
N ASN A 118 -10.43 -18.29 19.11
CA ASN A 118 -10.98 -17.34 18.13
C ASN A 118 -11.07 -15.92 18.71
N GLN A 119 -11.46 -15.78 19.99
CA GLN A 119 -11.44 -14.49 20.66
C GLN A 119 -10.02 -13.92 20.69
N CYS A 120 -9.03 -14.70 21.15
CA CYS A 120 -7.62 -14.32 21.13
C CYS A 120 -7.13 -13.89 19.74
N LEU A 121 -7.40 -14.69 18.71
CA LEU A 121 -7.01 -14.40 17.33
C LEU A 121 -7.74 -13.18 16.75
N SER A 122 -8.92 -12.83 17.28
CA SER A 122 -9.65 -11.63 16.86
C SER A 122 -9.10 -10.34 17.49
N PHE A 123 -8.70 -10.39 18.77
CA PHE A 123 -8.30 -9.18 19.51
C PHE A 123 -6.79 -8.93 19.51
N LEU A 124 -5.96 -9.97 19.54
CA LEU A 124 -4.50 -9.81 19.64
C LEU A 124 -3.89 -9.04 18.46
N PRO A 125 -4.25 -9.30 17.18
CA PRO A 125 -3.77 -8.49 16.06
C PRO A 125 -4.11 -7.00 16.21
N ALA A 126 -5.33 -6.69 16.70
CA ALA A 126 -5.77 -5.31 16.92
C ALA A 126 -5.04 -4.65 18.10
N ALA A 127 -4.66 -5.43 19.11
CA ALA A 127 -3.87 -4.97 20.24
C ALA A 127 -2.42 -4.69 19.83
N TYR A 128 -1.78 -5.57 19.04
CA TYR A 128 -0.46 -5.31 18.46
C TYR A 128 -0.45 -4.09 17.52
N ASP A 129 -1.51 -3.90 16.73
CA ASP A 129 -1.70 -2.68 15.93
C ASP A 129 -1.81 -1.42 16.78
N THR A 130 -2.31 -1.54 18.01
CA THR A 130 -2.44 -0.44 18.96
C THR A 130 -1.13 -0.17 19.67
N GLN A 131 -0.38 -1.22 20.03
CA GLN A 131 0.99 -1.11 20.52
C GLN A 131 1.88 -0.39 19.51
N ARG A 132 1.89 -0.84 18.25
CA ARG A 132 2.66 -0.20 17.17
C ARG A 132 2.28 1.27 16.98
N TYR A 133 0.99 1.59 17.05
CA TYR A 133 0.54 2.98 17.00
C TYR A 133 1.13 3.83 18.13
N TYR A 134 1.09 3.34 19.38
CA TYR A 134 1.65 4.07 20.50
C TYR A 134 3.18 4.18 20.45
N GLN A 135 3.87 3.15 19.96
CA GLN A 135 5.31 3.21 19.68
C GLN A 135 5.63 4.29 18.64
N GLU A 136 4.97 4.28 17.48
CA GLU A 136 5.19 5.29 16.43
C GLU A 136 4.90 6.73 16.91
N VAL A 137 3.90 6.90 17.76
CA VAL A 137 3.55 8.21 18.35
C VAL A 137 4.58 8.63 19.40
N THR A 138 5.18 7.68 20.13
CA THR A 138 6.22 7.94 21.13
C THR A 138 7.55 8.30 20.47
N ASP A 139 7.91 7.62 19.38
CA ASP A 139 9.17 7.81 18.65
C ASP A 139 9.18 9.12 17.84
N SER A 140 8.05 9.47 17.23
CA SER A 140 7.97 10.66 16.36
C SER A 140 7.56 11.92 17.12
N ARG A 141 8.40 12.96 17.02
CA ARG A 141 8.16 14.28 17.64
C ARG A 141 6.84 14.91 17.15
N MET A 142 6.59 14.86 15.85
CA MET A 142 5.40 15.49 15.24
C MET A 142 4.12 14.70 15.55
N LYS A 143 4.17 13.36 15.50
CA LYS A 143 3.01 12.54 15.86
C LYS A 143 2.64 12.68 17.34
N SER A 144 3.63 12.80 18.23
CA SER A 144 3.42 13.05 19.66
C SER A 144 2.70 14.38 19.92
N LEU A 145 3.10 15.45 19.22
CA LEU A 145 2.45 16.76 19.30
C LEU A 145 1.04 16.75 18.72
N LEU A 146 0.85 16.10 17.57
CA LEU A 146 -0.48 15.92 16.99
C LEU A 146 -1.40 15.12 17.93
N TYR A 147 -0.89 14.06 18.57
CA TYR A 147 -1.63 13.31 19.57
C TYR A 147 -1.98 14.16 20.79
N SER A 148 -1.08 15.04 21.22
CA SER A 148 -1.34 16.02 22.27
C SER A 148 -2.50 16.93 21.93
N ILE A 149 -2.49 17.49 20.71
CA ILE A 149 -3.57 18.37 20.22
C ILE A 149 -4.87 17.58 20.09
N GLN A 150 -4.82 16.35 19.56
CA GLN A 150 -6.00 15.49 19.39
C GLN A 150 -6.66 15.14 20.72
N THR A 151 -5.88 14.86 21.76
CA THR A 151 -6.39 14.38 23.06
C THR A 151 -6.65 15.50 24.08
N SER A 152 -6.20 16.73 23.84
CA SER A 152 -6.36 17.83 24.78
C SER A 152 -7.82 18.16 25.10
N PRO A 153 -8.79 18.21 24.15
CA PRO A 153 -10.16 18.57 24.49
C PRO A 153 -10.84 17.48 25.33
N ALA A 154 -10.57 16.20 25.02
CA ALA A 154 -11.11 15.09 25.78
C ALA A 154 -10.57 15.06 27.22
N LYS A 155 -9.27 15.34 27.40
CA LYS A 155 -8.64 15.45 28.73
C LYS A 155 -9.20 16.65 29.51
N LEU A 156 -9.33 17.81 28.87
CA LEU A 156 -9.90 19.01 29.47
C LEU A 156 -11.37 18.85 29.85
N LEU A 157 -12.18 18.19 29.01
CA LEU A 157 -13.58 17.88 29.34
C LEU A 157 -13.71 16.90 30.49
N ASN A 158 -12.81 15.92 30.62
CA ASN A 158 -12.81 14.99 31.74
C ASN A 158 -12.43 15.68 33.06
N VAL A 159 -11.40 16.54 33.03
CA VAL A 159 -11.04 17.38 34.19
C VAL A 159 -12.19 18.34 34.52
N GLY A 160 -12.81 18.96 33.51
CA GLY A 160 -13.97 19.82 33.68
C GLY A 160 -15.20 19.11 34.26
N ARG A 161 -15.46 17.85 33.86
CA ARG A 161 -16.52 17.01 34.44
C ARG A 161 -16.22 16.59 35.87
N GLN A 162 -14.97 16.23 36.17
CA GLN A 162 -14.54 15.95 37.54
C GLN A 162 -14.71 17.18 38.43
N LEU A 163 -14.39 18.37 37.91
CA LEU A 163 -14.64 19.64 38.58
C LEU A 163 -16.12 19.92 38.79
N TYR A 164 -16.94 19.70 37.75
CA TYR A 164 -18.40 19.85 37.86
C TYR A 164 -19.00 18.88 38.89
N PHE A 165 -18.53 17.63 38.94
CA PHE A 165 -18.99 16.66 39.93
C PHE A 165 -18.52 17.01 41.35
N ARG A 166 -17.27 17.46 41.52
CA ARG A 166 -16.77 17.98 42.82
C ARG A 166 -17.58 19.21 43.27
N LEU A 167 -17.92 20.11 42.34
CA LEU A 167 -18.81 21.26 42.56
C LEU A 167 -20.24 20.83 42.94
N GLY A 168 -20.81 19.85 42.25
CA GLY A 168 -22.14 19.32 42.53
C GLY A 168 -22.22 18.66 43.91
N LYS A 169 -21.21 17.86 44.27
CA LYS A 169 -21.11 17.21 45.58
C LYS A 169 -20.87 18.21 46.73
N MET A 170 -20.18 19.33 46.47
CA MET A 170 -20.05 20.43 47.42
C MET A 170 -21.33 21.26 47.55
N ASN A 171 -22.13 21.38 46.48
CA ASN A 171 -23.42 22.08 46.50
C ASN A 171 -24.50 21.33 47.30
N GLU A 172 -24.48 19.99 47.32
CA GLU A 172 -25.36 19.20 48.20
C GLU A 172 -25.03 19.39 49.70
N LEU A 173 -23.84 19.87 50.03
CA LEU A 173 -23.37 20.06 51.40
C LEU A 173 -23.67 21.44 52.00
N LYS A 174 -24.27 22.38 51.26
CA LYS A 174 -24.72 23.68 51.80
C LYS A 174 -25.65 24.43 50.83
N HIS A 175 -26.92 24.58 51.22
CA HIS A 175 -27.84 25.54 50.60
C HIS A 175 -27.42 26.98 50.97
N THR A 176 -26.62 27.63 50.12
CA THR A 176 -26.59 29.11 50.01
C THR A 176 -25.79 29.59 48.79
N ASP A 177 -26.52 30.26 47.91
CA ASP A 177 -26.24 31.29 46.90
C ASP A 177 -24.89 31.41 46.15
N ASN A 178 -25.09 31.71 44.86
CA ASN A 178 -24.20 32.24 43.81
C ASN A 178 -22.79 31.63 43.67
N ILE A 179 -22.57 31.09 42.45
CA ILE A 179 -21.29 30.62 41.92
C ILE A 179 -20.35 31.82 41.80
N SER A 180 -19.65 32.16 42.89
CA SER A 180 -18.73 33.30 42.94
C SER A 180 -17.39 33.00 42.27
N ILE A 181 -16.85 33.99 41.55
CA ILE A 181 -15.57 33.96 40.83
C ILE A 181 -14.41 33.54 41.75
N ASP A 182 -14.48 33.83 43.05
CA ASP A 182 -13.46 33.41 44.01
C ASP A 182 -13.48 31.91 44.33
N ARG A 183 -14.63 31.23 44.23
CA ARG A 183 -14.67 29.75 44.29
C ARG A 183 -14.05 29.12 43.05
N LEU A 184 -14.27 29.72 41.88
CA LEU A 184 -13.61 29.31 40.63
C LEU A 184 -12.09 29.54 40.70
N LYS A 185 -11.63 30.63 41.30
CA LYS A 185 -10.21 30.86 41.57
C LYS A 185 -9.64 29.85 42.55
N LYS A 186 -10.36 29.53 43.64
CA LYS A 186 -9.91 28.55 44.66
C LYS A 186 -9.84 27.13 44.10
N LEU A 187 -10.83 26.71 43.31
CA LEU A 187 -10.79 25.44 42.58
C LEU A 187 -9.74 25.44 41.47
N GLY A 188 -9.56 26.58 40.79
CA GLY A 188 -8.50 26.78 39.82
C GLY A 188 -7.12 26.62 40.46
N SER A 189 -6.91 27.16 41.66
CA SER A 189 -5.69 26.96 42.43
C SER A 189 -5.55 25.53 42.97
N GLU A 190 -6.62 24.87 43.40
CA GLU A 190 -6.57 23.47 43.86
C GLU A 190 -6.27 22.49 42.71
N VAL A 191 -6.85 22.72 41.52
CA VAL A 191 -6.49 21.97 40.29
C VAL A 191 -5.08 22.31 39.84
N PHE A 192 -4.68 23.58 39.94
CA PHE A 192 -3.32 23.98 39.66
C PHE A 192 -2.35 23.27 40.61
N ASP A 193 -2.68 23.13 41.89
CA ASP A 193 -1.90 22.40 42.88
C ASP A 193 -1.93 20.87 42.66
N GLU A 194 -3.02 20.29 42.13
CA GLU A 194 -3.10 18.87 41.72
C GLU A 194 -2.26 18.58 40.45
N LEU A 195 -2.16 19.56 39.54
CA LEU A 195 -1.32 19.51 38.33
C LEU A 195 0.12 19.97 38.57
N ARG A 196 0.37 20.74 39.63
CA ARG A 196 1.68 21.27 40.05
C ARG A 196 2.76 20.19 40.22
N PRO A 197 2.52 19.03 40.85
CA PRO A 197 3.55 17.99 40.95
C PRO A 197 3.91 17.39 39.59
N GLN A 198 2.95 17.26 38.66
CA GLN A 198 3.22 16.79 37.30
C GLN A 198 4.02 17.82 36.51
N PHE A 199 3.65 19.10 36.64
CA PHE A 199 4.34 20.23 36.03
C PHE A 199 5.77 20.38 36.55
N ASN A 200 5.95 20.34 37.88
CA ASN A 200 7.26 20.46 38.53
C ASN A 200 8.17 19.26 38.24
N ARG A 201 7.65 18.04 38.20
CA ARG A 201 8.43 16.84 37.83
C ARG A 201 8.93 16.91 36.40
N VAL A 202 8.10 17.37 35.46
CA VAL A 202 8.47 17.58 34.06
C VAL A 202 9.52 18.69 33.91
N LEU A 203 9.39 19.78 34.68
CA LEU A 203 10.37 20.87 34.70
C LEU A 203 11.72 20.43 35.30
N MET A 204 11.71 19.61 36.35
CA MET A 204 12.93 19.08 36.99
C MET A 204 13.69 18.08 36.11
N VAL A 205 13.00 17.19 35.39
CA VAL A 205 13.62 16.12 34.56
C VAL A 205 14.45 16.67 33.38
N ARG A 206 14.29 17.94 33.03
CA ARG A 206 15.05 18.59 31.93
C ARG A 206 16.00 19.70 32.37
N ASN A 207 16.36 19.80 33.66
CA ASN A 207 17.19 20.90 34.19
C ASN A 207 16.64 22.30 33.84
N LEU A 208 15.33 22.43 33.59
CA LEU A 208 14.69 23.72 33.40
C LEU A 208 14.40 24.31 34.78
N GLN A 209 15.46 24.67 35.50
CA GLN A 209 15.33 25.57 36.64
C GLN A 209 14.76 26.88 36.11
N LEU A 210 13.48 27.11 36.39
CA LEU A 210 12.72 28.28 35.94
C LEU A 210 13.15 29.49 36.77
N VAL A 211 14.41 29.90 36.61
CA VAL A 211 14.96 31.14 37.15
C VAL A 211 14.93 32.15 36.00
N GLY A 212 13.87 32.96 35.97
CA GLY A 212 13.69 34.03 34.98
C GLY A 212 12.96 33.59 33.70
N LEU A 213 11.81 34.23 33.43
CA LEU A 213 11.10 34.08 32.16
C LEU A 213 11.99 34.56 31.00
N PRO A 214 12.31 33.74 29.99
CA PRO A 214 13.12 34.19 28.87
C PRO A 214 12.31 35.16 27.99
N ILE A 215 12.72 36.43 27.94
CA ILE A 215 12.07 37.53 27.20
C ILE A 215 12.06 37.30 25.67
N LYS A 216 12.83 36.33 25.14
CA LYS A 216 12.90 36.04 23.69
C LYS A 216 11.78 35.11 23.24
N SER A 217 10.89 35.61 22.36
CA SER A 217 9.74 34.89 21.78
C SER A 217 10.05 33.51 21.19
N ARG A 218 11.20 33.34 20.52
CA ARG A 218 11.62 32.05 19.94
C ARG A 218 11.90 30.97 20.99
N LYS A 219 12.45 31.32 22.16
CA LYS A 219 12.68 30.36 23.27
C LYS A 219 11.36 29.99 23.96
N TRP A 220 10.44 30.94 24.04
CA TRP A 220 9.09 30.72 24.57
C TRP A 220 8.29 29.75 23.70
N ALA A 221 8.36 29.90 22.38
CA ALA A 221 7.72 28.98 21.44
C ALA A 221 8.24 27.54 21.59
N SER A 222 9.56 27.33 21.74
CA SER A 222 10.11 25.99 21.99
C SER A 222 9.66 25.39 23.33
N ILE A 223 9.55 26.20 24.38
CA ILE A 223 9.12 25.73 25.71
C ILE A 223 7.64 25.35 25.69
N LEU A 224 6.78 26.19 25.09
CA LEU A 224 5.35 25.87 24.91
C LEU A 224 5.12 24.65 24.02
N LEU A 225 5.97 24.42 23.02
CA LEU A 225 5.88 23.22 22.17
C LEU A 225 6.30 21.96 22.93
N GLU A 226 7.25 22.06 23.85
CA GLU A 226 7.82 20.90 24.55
C GLU A 226 7.06 20.49 25.82
N LEU A 227 6.34 21.41 26.47
CA LEU A 227 5.57 21.16 27.69
C LEU A 227 4.45 20.11 27.50
N PRO A 228 3.55 20.22 26.50
CA PRO A 228 2.49 19.23 26.28
C PRO A 228 3.06 17.85 25.93
N ARG A 229 4.18 17.82 25.20
CA ARG A 229 4.86 16.58 24.82
C ARG A 229 5.38 15.83 26.03
N ALA A 230 6.07 16.51 26.94
CA ALA A 230 6.67 15.88 28.11
C ALA A 230 5.60 15.35 29.08
N MET A 231 4.50 16.10 29.28
CA MET A 231 3.37 15.67 30.12
C MET A 231 2.67 14.41 29.58
N ILE A 232 2.63 14.24 28.26
CA ILE A 232 1.94 13.11 27.62
C ILE A 232 2.88 11.93 27.36
N ARG A 233 4.20 12.15 27.33
CA ARG A 233 5.17 11.07 27.10
C ARG A 233 5.07 9.98 28.17
N ASP A 234 4.90 10.35 29.43
CA ASP A 234 4.80 9.38 30.53
C ASP A 234 3.46 8.62 30.47
N ASP A 235 2.36 9.29 30.13
CA ASP A 235 1.04 8.67 29.86
C ASP A 235 1.09 7.72 28.65
N LEU A 236 1.77 8.11 27.57
CA LEU A 236 2.00 7.29 26.39
C LEU A 236 2.86 6.07 26.71
N HIS A 237 3.93 6.26 27.47
CA HIS A 237 4.81 5.17 27.87
C HIS A 237 4.06 4.18 28.77
N SER A 238 3.30 4.67 29.76
CA SER A 238 2.46 3.84 30.64
C SER A 238 1.40 3.05 29.86
N LYS A 239 0.77 3.68 28.85
CA LYS A 239 -0.17 2.99 27.95
C LYS A 239 0.51 1.94 27.10
N ASN A 240 1.68 2.26 26.55
CA ASN A 240 2.45 1.32 25.74
C ASN A 240 2.92 0.11 26.55
N THR A 241 3.42 0.33 27.77
CA THR A 241 3.84 -0.78 28.66
C THR A 241 2.67 -1.66 29.05
N ASN A 242 1.55 -1.07 29.48
CA ASN A 242 0.34 -1.82 29.83
C ASN A 242 -0.19 -2.65 28.63
N VAL A 243 -0.25 -2.05 27.44
CA VAL A 243 -0.61 -2.79 26.21
C VAL A 243 0.38 -3.93 25.93
N SER A 244 1.68 -3.69 26.08
CA SER A 244 2.71 -4.70 25.83
C SER A 244 2.66 -5.86 26.84
N GLU A 245 2.37 -5.58 28.11
CA GLU A 245 2.22 -6.59 29.16
C GLU A 245 1.00 -7.46 28.89
N ILE A 246 -0.16 -6.85 28.67
CA ILE A 246 -1.40 -7.55 28.33
C ILE A 246 -1.22 -8.40 27.07
N THR A 247 -0.65 -7.83 26.00
CA THR A 247 -0.48 -8.57 24.73
C THR A 247 0.47 -9.74 24.88
N ASN A 248 1.60 -9.57 25.57
CA ASN A 248 2.54 -10.67 25.81
C ASN A 248 1.95 -11.75 26.71
N GLU A 249 1.22 -11.38 27.76
CA GLU A 249 0.55 -12.30 28.68
C GLU A 249 -0.45 -13.18 27.92
N TYR A 250 -1.39 -12.58 27.19
CA TYR A 250 -2.40 -13.32 26.45
C TYR A 250 -1.84 -14.09 25.24
N THR A 251 -0.77 -13.60 24.62
CA THR A 251 -0.08 -14.34 23.55
C THR A 251 0.62 -15.58 24.10
N THR A 252 1.24 -15.47 25.28
CA THR A 252 1.84 -16.62 25.97
C THR A 252 0.76 -17.62 26.40
N LYS A 253 -0.36 -17.14 26.96
CA LYS A 253 -1.52 -17.98 27.31
C LYS A 253 -2.10 -18.70 26.09
N LEU A 254 -2.23 -18.00 24.96
CA LEU A 254 -2.69 -18.59 23.69
C LEU A 254 -1.72 -19.68 23.20
N GLY A 255 -0.42 -19.41 23.18
CA GLY A 255 0.57 -20.38 22.74
C GLY A 255 0.64 -21.62 23.63
N ARG A 256 0.51 -21.45 24.95
CA ARG A 256 0.35 -22.57 25.92
C ARG A 256 -0.90 -23.38 25.62
N LEU A 257 -2.04 -22.72 25.44
CA LEU A 257 -3.31 -23.37 25.12
C LEU A 257 -3.22 -24.20 23.84
N ILE A 258 -2.62 -23.63 22.78
CA ILE A 258 -2.44 -24.34 21.50
C ILE A 258 -1.52 -25.55 21.68
N ASN A 259 -0.37 -25.38 22.34
CA ASN A 259 0.58 -26.46 22.55
C ASN A 259 -0.02 -27.60 23.39
N ASP A 260 -0.64 -27.28 24.51
CA ASP A 260 -1.14 -28.27 25.47
C ASP A 260 -2.40 -28.98 24.96
N PHE A 261 -3.27 -28.28 24.22
CA PHE A 261 -4.50 -28.85 23.66
C PHE A 261 -4.25 -29.69 22.39
N GLN A 262 -3.18 -29.41 21.64
CA GLN A 262 -2.80 -30.16 20.44
C GLN A 262 -1.86 -31.34 20.72
N LYS A 263 -1.27 -31.42 21.92
CA LYS A 263 -0.37 -32.50 22.31
C LYS A 263 -1.12 -33.84 22.41
N HIS A 264 -0.79 -34.76 21.51
CA HIS A 264 -1.34 -36.11 21.54
C HIS A 264 -0.73 -36.96 22.65
N GLN A 265 -1.57 -37.48 23.55
CA GLN A 265 -1.19 -38.50 24.52
C GLN A 265 -1.63 -39.89 24.06
N LYS A 266 -0.83 -40.91 24.36
CA LYS A 266 -1.08 -42.30 23.97
C LYS A 266 -2.30 -42.93 24.66
N GLN A 267 -2.83 -42.32 25.72
CA GLN A 267 -3.91 -42.86 26.54
C GLN A 267 -5.11 -41.89 26.57
N ARG A 268 -6.30 -42.38 26.17
CA ARG A 268 -7.50 -41.56 25.89
C ARG A 268 -8.04 -40.82 27.12
N ASP A 269 -8.05 -41.46 28.29
CA ASP A 269 -8.59 -40.84 29.51
C ASP A 269 -7.64 -39.75 30.05
N ALA A 270 -6.33 -39.95 29.90
CA ALA A 270 -5.33 -38.94 30.24
C ALA A 270 -5.40 -37.73 29.29
N GLU A 271 -5.76 -37.95 28.02
CA GLU A 271 -5.88 -36.90 27.01
C GLU A 271 -7.02 -35.92 27.33
N ASP A 272 -8.18 -36.42 27.75
CA ASP A 272 -9.34 -35.59 28.11
C ASP A 272 -9.05 -34.72 29.37
N VAL A 273 -8.40 -35.30 30.39
CA VAL A 273 -7.97 -34.58 31.60
C VAL A 273 -6.90 -33.53 31.27
N SER A 274 -5.95 -33.84 30.39
CA SER A 274 -4.91 -32.90 29.95
C SER A 274 -5.51 -31.70 29.21
N LYS A 275 -6.48 -31.93 28.31
CA LYS A 275 -7.19 -30.86 27.59
C LYS A 275 -8.00 -29.97 28.53
N LEU A 276 -8.68 -30.56 29.51
CA LEU A 276 -9.39 -29.79 30.54
C LEU A 276 -8.41 -28.94 31.37
N ASN A 277 -7.28 -29.50 31.77
CA ASN A 277 -6.25 -28.78 32.51
C ASN A 277 -5.63 -27.63 31.70
N ALA A 278 -5.48 -27.77 30.39
CA ALA A 278 -5.02 -26.69 29.51
C ALA A 278 -5.99 -25.49 29.53
N LEU A 279 -7.30 -25.77 29.48
CA LEU A 279 -8.36 -24.73 29.57
C LEU A 279 -8.39 -24.07 30.95
N LYS A 280 -8.31 -24.87 32.03
CA LYS A 280 -8.24 -24.36 33.42
C LYS A 280 -7.06 -23.41 33.62
N ARG A 281 -5.88 -23.78 33.11
CA ARG A 281 -4.67 -22.96 33.19
C ARG A 281 -4.77 -21.66 32.40
N PHE A 282 -5.45 -21.66 31.25
CA PHE A 282 -5.69 -20.44 30.48
C PHE A 282 -6.59 -19.46 31.25
N LEU A 283 -7.62 -19.99 31.91
CA LEU A 283 -8.60 -19.23 32.69
C LEU A 283 -8.17 -18.94 34.14
N GLU A 284 -6.98 -19.41 34.54
CA GLU A 284 -6.45 -19.29 35.91
C GLU A 284 -7.38 -19.86 37.00
N LEU A 285 -8.05 -20.97 36.68
CA LEU A 285 -8.99 -21.64 37.58
C LEU A 285 -8.29 -22.58 38.57
N PRO A 286 -8.82 -22.72 39.81
CA PRO A 286 -8.31 -23.69 40.78
C PRO A 286 -8.46 -25.12 40.25
N SER A 287 -7.57 -26.03 40.68
CA SER A 287 -7.48 -27.41 40.17
C SER A 287 -8.79 -28.20 40.31
N GLU A 288 -9.60 -27.90 41.32
CA GLU A 288 -10.89 -28.54 41.62
C GLU A 288 -12.06 -28.09 40.73
N SER A 289 -11.86 -27.09 39.87
CA SER A 289 -12.92 -26.58 38.99
C SER A 289 -13.50 -27.64 38.06
N THR A 290 -14.80 -27.56 37.81
CA THR A 290 -15.52 -28.49 36.93
C THR A 290 -15.60 -27.96 35.50
N LEU A 291 -16.04 -28.79 34.55
CA LEU A 291 -16.28 -28.37 33.16
C LEU A 291 -17.31 -27.22 33.08
N TYR A 292 -18.22 -27.15 34.05
CA TYR A 292 -19.19 -26.07 34.19
C TYR A 292 -18.50 -24.71 34.40
N ASP A 293 -17.53 -24.66 35.31
CA ASP A 293 -16.77 -23.44 35.60
C ASP A 293 -16.00 -22.98 34.36
N VAL A 294 -15.37 -23.91 33.64
CA VAL A 294 -14.66 -23.59 32.38
C VAL A 294 -15.60 -22.94 31.36
N ALA A 295 -16.83 -23.45 31.20
CA ALA A 295 -17.81 -22.87 30.29
C ALA A 295 -18.28 -21.47 30.73
N GLN A 296 -18.53 -21.27 32.02
CA GLN A 296 -18.95 -19.98 32.57
C GLN A 296 -17.84 -18.91 32.45
N TYR A 297 -16.62 -19.24 32.85
CA TYR A 297 -15.49 -18.32 32.73
C TYR A 297 -15.12 -18.02 31.26
N THR A 298 -15.39 -18.94 30.34
CA THR A 298 -15.27 -18.68 28.89
C THR A 298 -16.28 -17.63 28.42
N LYS A 299 -17.51 -17.66 28.92
CA LYS A 299 -18.54 -16.63 28.66
C LYS A 299 -18.11 -15.27 29.25
N ASP A 300 -17.60 -15.27 30.48
CA ASP A 300 -17.12 -14.04 31.13
C ASP A 300 -15.91 -13.44 30.42
N PHE A 301 -15.00 -14.29 29.94
CA PHE A 301 -13.84 -13.87 29.15
C PHE A 301 -14.26 -13.14 27.87
N GLN A 302 -15.30 -13.61 27.17
CA GLN A 302 -15.84 -12.92 25.98
C GLN A 302 -16.25 -11.47 26.25
N THR A 303 -16.81 -11.23 27.43
CA THR A 303 -17.22 -9.88 27.85
C THR A 303 -16.02 -9.06 28.31
N LYS A 304 -15.11 -9.67 29.07
CA LYS A 304 -13.91 -9.03 29.63
C LYS A 304 -12.91 -8.62 28.54
N VAL A 305 -12.71 -9.43 27.50
CA VAL A 305 -11.80 -9.10 26.39
C VAL A 305 -12.17 -7.78 25.72
N ARG A 306 -13.48 -7.47 25.61
CA ARG A 306 -13.94 -6.20 25.01
C ARG A 306 -13.53 -4.96 25.82
N THR A 307 -13.28 -5.12 27.12
CA THR A 307 -12.90 -4.06 28.05
C THR A 307 -11.39 -4.01 28.31
N ILE A 308 -10.68 -5.15 28.23
CA ILE A 308 -9.23 -5.24 28.41
C ILE A 308 -8.46 -4.51 27.29
N VAL A 309 -8.97 -4.51 26.06
CA VAL A 309 -8.26 -3.92 24.91
C VAL A 309 -8.22 -2.40 25.04
N VAL A 310 -7.03 -1.86 25.33
CA VAL A 310 -6.75 -0.44 25.18
C VAL A 310 -6.94 -0.10 23.69
N LYS A 311 -7.94 0.71 23.39
CA LYS A 311 -8.27 1.12 22.02
C LYS A 311 -7.50 2.38 21.65
N LYS A 312 -7.16 2.48 20.36
CA LYS A 312 -6.74 3.76 19.76
C LYS A 312 -7.79 4.85 20.08
N PRO A 313 -7.39 6.13 20.19
CA PRO A 313 -8.34 7.22 20.36
C PRO A 313 -9.44 7.14 19.30
N GLY A 314 -10.68 7.43 19.70
CA GLY A 314 -11.84 7.35 18.81
C GLY A 314 -11.65 8.20 17.55
N LYS A 315 -12.36 7.85 16.47
CA LYS A 315 -12.28 8.58 15.19
C LYS A 315 -12.56 10.07 15.37
N VAL A 316 -13.54 10.42 16.21
CA VAL A 316 -13.87 11.81 16.54
C VAL A 316 -12.68 12.51 17.20
N THR A 317 -12.06 11.90 18.20
CA THR A 317 -10.87 12.46 18.89
C THR A 317 -9.67 12.60 17.95
N ARG A 318 -9.52 11.73 16.95
CA ARG A 318 -8.40 11.78 16.00
C ARG A 318 -8.59 12.83 14.90
N TYR A 319 -9.81 12.94 14.37
CA TYR A 319 -10.10 13.74 13.18
C TYR A 319 -10.79 15.07 13.48
N TRP A 320 -11.17 15.39 14.72
CA TRP A 320 -11.78 16.69 15.03
C TRP A 320 -10.93 17.91 14.59
N PRO A 321 -9.58 17.92 14.65
CA PRO A 321 -8.83 19.10 14.18
C PRO A 321 -8.98 19.27 12.67
N SER A 322 -8.91 18.16 11.93
CA SER A 322 -9.12 18.15 10.47
C SER A 322 -10.57 18.46 10.11
N ALA A 323 -11.54 17.97 10.87
CA ALA A 323 -12.95 18.23 10.67
C ALA A 323 -13.30 19.69 10.97
N LEU A 324 -12.68 20.29 11.98
CA LEU A 324 -12.83 21.71 12.28
C LEU A 324 -12.22 22.58 11.18
N LEU A 325 -11.01 22.25 10.70
CA LEU A 325 -10.42 22.93 9.54
C LEU A 325 -11.27 22.77 8.27
N LEU A 326 -11.81 21.57 8.03
CA LEU A 326 -12.71 21.32 6.91
C LEU A 326 -14.03 22.08 7.07
N LEU A 327 -14.54 22.22 8.29
CA LEU A 327 -15.77 22.96 8.55
C LEU A 327 -15.57 24.48 8.39
N THR A 328 -14.44 25.02 8.81
CA THR A 328 -14.15 26.46 8.71
C THR A 328 -13.74 26.89 7.31
N TYR A 329 -12.92 26.09 6.62
CA TYR A 329 -12.37 26.43 5.31
C TYR A 329 -13.06 25.72 4.15
N GLY A 330 -13.69 24.57 4.38
CA GLY A 330 -14.33 23.76 3.34
C GLY A 330 -15.46 24.50 2.64
N PRO A 331 -16.48 25.03 3.35
CA PRO A 331 -17.58 25.75 2.72
C PRO A 331 -17.11 26.96 1.92
N ALA A 332 -16.21 27.78 2.49
CA ALA A 332 -15.64 28.93 1.78
C ALA A 332 -14.85 28.51 0.53
N SER A 333 -14.06 27.44 0.61
CA SER A 333 -13.29 26.92 -0.52
C SER A 333 -14.20 26.34 -1.61
N VAL A 334 -15.25 25.60 -1.24
CA VAL A 334 -16.20 24.99 -2.18
C VAL A 334 -17.07 26.06 -2.85
N ILE A 335 -17.54 27.06 -2.09
CA ILE A 335 -18.32 28.18 -2.64
C ILE A 335 -17.43 28.99 -3.59
N TYR A 336 -16.19 29.31 -3.20
CA TYR A 336 -15.24 30.01 -4.06
C TYR A 336 -14.93 29.22 -5.34
N LEU A 337 -14.74 27.91 -5.24
CA LEU A 337 -14.52 27.02 -6.39
C LEU A 337 -15.76 26.97 -7.30
N TRP A 338 -16.95 26.89 -6.71
CA TRP A 338 -18.23 26.82 -7.44
C TRP A 338 -18.58 28.12 -8.15
N GLU A 339 -18.34 29.26 -7.51
CA GLU A 339 -18.49 30.59 -8.09
C GLU A 339 -17.45 30.82 -9.19
N SER A 340 -16.24 30.31 -9.00
CA SER A 340 -15.16 30.41 -9.98
C SER A 340 -15.23 29.35 -11.07
N ARG A 341 -16.25 28.48 -11.13
CA ARG A 341 -16.32 27.39 -12.13
C ARG A 341 -16.22 27.91 -13.57
N HIS A 342 -16.82 29.06 -13.85
CA HIS A 342 -16.77 29.68 -15.17
C HIS A 342 -15.37 30.26 -15.44
N ARG A 343 -14.73 30.86 -14.43
CA ARG A 343 -13.32 31.31 -14.50
C ARG A 343 -12.34 30.15 -14.65
N VAL A 344 -12.57 29.02 -13.99
CA VAL A 344 -11.73 27.82 -14.08
C VAL A 344 -11.89 27.15 -15.45
N MET A 345 -13.12 27.06 -15.95
CA MET A 345 -13.38 26.55 -17.30
C MET A 345 -12.73 27.45 -18.35
N GLN A 346 -12.89 28.77 -18.22
CA GLN A 346 -12.25 29.75 -19.09
C GLN A 346 -10.73 29.68 -18.99
N PHE A 347 -10.17 29.59 -17.78
CA PHE A 347 -8.74 29.41 -17.55
C PHE A 347 -8.22 28.12 -18.19
N LEU A 348 -8.93 26.99 -18.07
CA LEU A 348 -8.56 25.74 -18.71
C LEU A 348 -8.59 25.85 -20.24
N GLN A 349 -9.63 26.49 -20.78
CA GLN A 349 -9.74 26.67 -22.23
C GLN A 349 -8.62 27.58 -22.75
N GLU A 350 -8.46 28.77 -22.18
CA GLU A 350 -7.48 29.77 -22.63
C GLU A 350 -6.03 29.36 -22.36
N ASN A 351 -5.73 28.75 -21.21
CA ASN A 351 -4.33 28.49 -20.82
C ASN A 351 -3.88 27.06 -21.11
N VAL A 352 -4.76 26.06 -21.08
CA VAL A 352 -4.37 24.65 -21.29
C VAL A 352 -4.71 24.21 -22.70
N VAL A 353 -5.94 24.44 -23.16
CA VAL A 353 -6.37 23.99 -24.50
C VAL A 353 -5.72 24.84 -25.58
N ASP A 354 -5.73 26.16 -25.47
CA ASP A 354 -5.15 27.02 -26.50
C ASP A 354 -3.62 26.96 -26.50
N PHE A 355 -2.98 26.78 -25.33
CA PHE A 355 -1.55 26.46 -25.26
C PHE A 355 -1.23 25.12 -25.95
N ALA A 356 -2.00 24.05 -25.67
CA ALA A 356 -1.78 22.76 -26.30
C ALA A 356 -1.99 22.81 -27.82
N LYS A 357 -3.04 23.50 -28.29
CA LYS A 357 -3.28 23.75 -29.71
C LYS A 357 -2.15 24.56 -30.34
N GLY A 358 -1.72 25.63 -29.68
CA GLY A 358 -0.62 26.48 -30.15
C GLY A 358 0.71 25.73 -30.20
N LEU A 359 1.00 24.91 -29.21
CA LEU A 359 2.19 24.07 -29.18
C LEU A 359 2.17 23.03 -30.31
N LEU A 360 1.05 22.33 -30.51
CA LEU A 360 0.94 21.33 -31.57
C LEU A 360 0.93 21.96 -32.97
N TYR A 361 0.15 23.01 -33.18
CA TYR A 361 0.01 23.63 -34.50
C TYR A 361 1.22 24.50 -34.85
N ASN A 362 1.57 25.48 -34.01
CA ASN A 362 2.60 26.46 -34.36
C ASN A 362 4.02 25.92 -34.14
N TRP A 363 4.26 25.04 -33.16
CA TRP A 363 5.63 24.62 -32.81
C TRP A 363 5.99 23.23 -33.34
N VAL A 364 5.00 22.39 -33.67
CA VAL A 364 5.25 21.05 -34.24
C VAL A 364 4.81 21.01 -35.69
N TYR A 365 3.53 21.29 -35.98
CA TYR A 365 2.98 21.10 -37.32
C TYR A 365 3.55 22.08 -38.35
N ILE A 366 3.60 23.39 -38.07
CA ILE A 366 4.15 24.38 -39.01
C ILE A 366 5.62 24.08 -39.33
N PRO A 367 6.54 23.92 -38.35
CA PRO A 367 7.93 23.60 -38.65
C PRO A 367 8.08 22.26 -39.35
N LEU A 368 7.30 21.23 -38.98
CA LEU A 368 7.33 19.94 -39.66
C LEU A 368 6.84 20.05 -41.11
N LYS A 369 5.83 20.86 -41.39
CA LYS A 369 5.36 21.16 -42.75
C LYS A 369 6.45 21.89 -43.54
N HIS A 370 7.18 22.82 -42.94
CA HIS A 370 8.31 23.49 -43.58
C HIS A 370 9.45 22.53 -43.86
N VAL A 371 9.87 21.70 -42.89
CA VAL A 371 10.90 20.67 -43.10
C VAL A 371 10.46 19.68 -44.18
N TRP A 372 9.22 19.20 -44.12
CA TRP A 372 8.66 18.31 -45.15
C TRP A 372 8.61 18.98 -46.51
N SER A 373 8.24 20.25 -46.57
CA SER A 373 8.28 21.04 -47.80
C SER A 373 9.72 21.12 -48.31
N THR A 374 10.70 21.49 -47.49
CA THR A 374 12.11 21.60 -47.88
C THR A 374 12.72 20.27 -48.34
N VAL A 375 12.34 19.14 -47.72
CA VAL A 375 12.80 17.78 -48.10
C VAL A 375 12.08 17.27 -49.35
N ARG A 376 10.76 17.54 -49.47
CA ARG A 376 9.91 17.12 -50.58
C ARG A 376 9.91 18.09 -51.75
N HIS A 377 10.60 19.23 -51.65
CA HIS A 377 10.96 20.03 -52.81
C HIS A 377 11.94 19.21 -53.65
N ASP A 378 11.36 18.28 -54.40
CA ASP A 378 11.83 17.78 -55.66
C ASP A 378 12.26 18.97 -56.51
N GLU A 379 13.24 18.72 -57.35
CA GLU A 379 14.01 19.63 -58.18
C GLU A 379 13.22 20.55 -59.15
N ASP A 380 11.88 20.56 -59.08
CA ASP A 380 10.94 21.09 -60.07
C ASP A 380 9.98 22.20 -59.55
N SER A 381 10.23 22.82 -58.41
CA SER A 381 9.39 23.93 -57.92
C SER A 381 9.94 25.32 -58.28
N SER A 382 9.27 25.96 -59.26
CA SER A 382 9.19 27.39 -59.68
C SER A 382 10.38 28.35 -59.53
N ILE A 383 11.04 28.43 -58.37
CA ILE A 383 12.19 29.31 -58.14
C ILE A 383 13.49 28.62 -58.58
N ALA A 384 13.63 27.32 -58.27
CA ALA A 384 14.69 26.47 -58.82
C ALA A 384 14.50 26.23 -60.33
N VAL A 385 13.26 26.29 -60.83
CA VAL A 385 12.96 26.16 -62.28
C VAL A 385 13.32 27.44 -63.05
N MET A 386 13.17 28.63 -62.46
CA MET A 386 13.73 29.85 -63.07
C MET A 386 15.25 29.82 -63.07
N SER A 387 15.90 29.38 -61.97
CA SER A 387 17.37 29.28 -61.92
C SER A 387 17.92 28.20 -62.85
N LYS A 388 17.45 26.95 -62.76
CA LYS A 388 17.86 25.83 -63.63
C LYS A 388 17.48 26.05 -65.08
N GLY A 389 16.24 26.45 -65.38
CA GLY A 389 15.81 26.71 -66.77
C GLY A 389 16.56 27.87 -67.42
N THR A 390 16.92 28.89 -66.63
CA THR A 390 17.79 29.99 -67.12
C THR A 390 19.24 29.52 -67.24
N LEU A 391 19.77 28.78 -66.26
CA LEU A 391 21.13 28.26 -66.28
C LEU A 391 21.35 27.27 -67.43
N ASP A 392 20.44 26.34 -67.67
CA ASP A 392 20.50 25.40 -68.79
C ASP A 392 20.39 26.15 -70.12
N SER A 393 19.54 27.17 -70.21
CA SER A 393 19.43 28.02 -71.41
C SER A 393 20.71 28.83 -71.65
N GLU A 394 21.30 29.40 -70.59
CA GLU A 394 22.54 30.16 -70.63
C GLU A 394 23.74 29.26 -70.96
N MET A 395 23.80 28.06 -70.36
CA MET A 395 24.81 27.04 -70.65
C MET A 395 24.71 26.56 -72.10
N ASN A 396 23.52 26.23 -72.57
CA ASN A 396 23.29 25.86 -73.97
C ASN A 396 23.65 26.99 -74.95
N SER A 397 23.38 28.24 -74.57
CA SER A 397 23.77 29.41 -75.35
C SER A 397 25.29 29.56 -75.42
N LEU A 398 25.98 29.38 -74.28
CA LEU A 398 27.44 29.40 -74.20
C LEU A 398 28.04 28.27 -75.05
N THR A 399 27.52 27.05 -74.94
CA THR A 399 27.96 25.90 -75.74
C THR A 399 27.86 26.17 -77.24
N ARG A 400 26.73 26.69 -77.72
CA ARG A 400 26.58 27.08 -79.13
C ARG A 400 27.56 28.18 -79.56
N MET A 401 27.81 29.16 -78.69
CA MET A 401 28.73 30.26 -78.99
C MET A 401 30.19 29.79 -79.08
N ILE A 402 30.58 28.88 -78.20
CA ILE A 402 31.93 28.31 -78.15
C ILE A 402 32.16 27.35 -79.33
N VAL A 403 31.21 26.46 -79.61
CA VAL A 403 31.30 25.53 -80.74
C VAL A 403 31.38 26.28 -82.07
N SER A 404 30.51 27.28 -82.29
CA SER A 404 30.58 28.12 -83.49
C SER A 404 31.90 28.89 -83.61
N PHE A 405 32.40 29.44 -82.50
CA PHE A 405 33.67 30.17 -82.50
C PHE A 405 34.88 29.28 -82.79
N VAL A 406 34.95 28.09 -82.20
CA VAL A 406 36.04 27.14 -82.44
C VAL A 406 36.01 26.65 -83.88
N ASN A 407 34.84 26.33 -84.43
CA ASN A 407 34.70 25.86 -85.81
C ASN A 407 35.08 26.90 -86.87
N GLU A 408 34.78 28.18 -86.62
CA GLU A 408 35.13 29.25 -87.57
C GLU A 408 36.62 29.60 -87.57
N ASN A 409 37.31 29.43 -86.43
CA ASN A 409 38.72 29.82 -86.27
C ASN A 409 39.70 28.64 -86.33
N SER A 410 39.21 27.40 -86.25
CA SER A 410 40.04 26.21 -86.46
C SER A 410 40.07 25.90 -87.96
N GLY A 411 41.24 25.99 -88.59
CA GLY A 411 41.43 25.69 -90.02
C GLY A 411 41.15 24.23 -90.45
N THR A 412 40.59 23.41 -89.55
CA THR A 412 40.23 22.00 -89.73
C THR A 412 38.82 21.76 -89.19
N ARG A 413 37.97 21.04 -89.93
CA ARG A 413 36.64 20.62 -89.46
C ARG A 413 36.77 19.66 -88.28
N ILE A 414 36.31 20.08 -87.12
CA ILE A 414 36.24 19.27 -85.89
C ILE A 414 34.84 18.63 -85.84
N ASP A 415 34.70 17.48 -85.17
CA ASP A 415 33.39 16.84 -84.93
C ASP A 415 32.61 17.63 -83.87
N ASP A 416 31.53 18.28 -84.30
CA ASP A 416 30.67 19.13 -83.48
C ASP A 416 30.11 18.39 -82.26
N ASN A 417 29.78 17.10 -82.38
CA ASN A 417 29.15 16.36 -81.29
C ASN A 417 30.11 16.08 -80.14
N VAL A 418 31.37 15.78 -80.47
CA VAL A 418 32.44 15.57 -79.47
C VAL A 418 32.76 16.90 -78.78
N LEU A 419 32.79 18.00 -79.54
CA LEU A 419 33.07 19.32 -79.00
C LEU A 419 31.93 19.83 -78.10
N ILE A 420 30.66 19.59 -78.46
CA ILE A 420 29.50 19.92 -77.62
C ILE A 420 29.59 19.19 -76.28
N GLN A 421 29.88 17.88 -76.30
CA GLN A 421 30.02 17.10 -75.06
C GLN A 421 31.19 17.60 -74.20
N GLN A 422 32.34 17.93 -74.82
CA GLN A 422 33.49 18.48 -74.10
C GLN A 422 33.18 19.82 -73.43
N VAL A 423 32.51 20.72 -74.15
CA VAL A 423 32.14 22.05 -73.66
C VAL A 423 31.07 21.97 -72.56
N GLU A 424 30.11 21.06 -72.68
CA GLU A 424 29.08 20.80 -71.66
C GLU A 424 29.69 20.25 -70.35
N HIS A 425 30.78 19.50 -70.44
CA HIS A 425 31.57 19.06 -69.27
C HIS A 425 32.60 20.11 -68.79
N GLY A 426 32.60 21.32 -69.36
CA GLY A 426 33.46 22.44 -68.96
C GLY A 426 34.87 22.42 -69.54
N ASP A 427 35.16 21.56 -70.52
CA ASP A 427 36.44 21.57 -71.23
C ASP A 427 36.44 22.67 -72.30
N LEU A 428 37.10 23.78 -71.97
CA LEU A 428 37.20 24.98 -72.81
C LEU A 428 38.59 25.14 -73.42
N THR A 429 39.42 24.10 -73.38
CA THR A 429 40.85 24.17 -73.72
C THR A 429 41.06 24.72 -75.13
N ARG A 430 40.31 24.23 -76.12
CA ARG A 430 40.42 24.67 -77.52
C ARG A 430 40.00 26.12 -77.74
N PHE A 431 38.96 26.58 -77.04
CA PHE A 431 38.56 27.98 -77.07
C PHE A 431 39.66 28.88 -76.46
N MET A 432 40.24 28.45 -75.34
CA MET A 432 41.31 29.18 -74.65
C MET A 432 42.58 29.28 -75.50
N GLU A 433 42.97 28.22 -76.23
CA GLU A 433 44.11 28.24 -77.15
C GLU A 433 43.96 29.33 -78.24
N ILE A 434 42.77 29.44 -78.84
CA ILE A 434 42.47 30.45 -79.87
C ILE A 434 42.43 31.85 -79.25
N TYR A 435 41.77 31.99 -78.09
CA TYR A 435 41.70 33.25 -77.35
C TYR A 435 43.08 33.79 -76.96
N GLU A 436 43.95 32.95 -76.41
CA GLU A 436 45.32 33.31 -76.02
C GLU A 436 46.16 33.73 -77.23
N THR A 437 45.98 33.04 -78.37
CA THR A 437 46.67 33.40 -79.62
C THR A 437 46.19 34.76 -80.13
N GLN A 438 44.88 35.03 -80.06
CA GLN A 438 44.33 36.33 -80.44
C GLN A 438 44.78 37.45 -79.51
N LEU A 439 44.96 37.16 -78.21
CA LEU A 439 45.40 38.12 -77.20
C LEU A 439 46.86 38.56 -77.39
N LYS A 440 47.73 37.70 -77.95
CA LYS A 440 49.14 38.05 -78.27
C LYS A 440 49.27 39.20 -79.28
N HIS A 441 48.24 39.42 -80.11
CA HIS A 441 48.20 40.49 -81.12
C HIS A 441 46.92 41.35 -81.00
N PRO A 442 46.78 42.14 -79.92
CA PRO A 442 45.50 42.71 -79.52
C PRO A 442 44.97 43.74 -80.52
N ILE A 443 45.81 44.65 -81.03
CA ILE A 443 45.37 45.72 -81.93
C ILE A 443 44.89 45.16 -83.27
N LYS A 444 45.60 44.17 -83.82
CA LYS A 444 45.25 43.54 -85.10
C LYS A 444 43.91 42.81 -84.98
N ASN A 445 43.73 42.04 -83.92
CA ASN A 445 42.58 41.15 -83.78
C ASN A 445 41.32 41.85 -83.25
N ILE A 446 41.46 43.06 -82.68
CA ILE A 446 40.31 43.95 -82.39
C ILE A 446 39.79 44.58 -83.68
N VAL A 447 40.69 45.04 -84.56
CA VAL A 447 40.30 45.67 -85.84
C VAL A 447 39.69 44.64 -86.80
N SER A 448 40.15 43.39 -86.80
CA SER A 448 39.52 42.29 -87.55
C SER A 448 38.23 41.76 -86.92
N GLY A 449 37.94 42.15 -85.67
CA GLY A 449 36.74 41.72 -84.94
C GLY A 449 36.83 40.35 -84.26
N GLU A 450 37.91 39.59 -84.48
CA GLU A 450 38.10 38.24 -83.93
C GLU A 450 38.19 38.23 -82.40
N LEU A 451 38.99 39.14 -81.82
CA LEU A 451 39.18 39.22 -80.36
C LEU A 451 37.95 39.80 -79.64
N VAL A 452 37.15 40.61 -80.32
CA VAL A 452 35.91 41.18 -79.74
C VAL A 452 34.90 40.06 -79.47
N ARG A 453 34.77 39.10 -80.39
CA ARG A 453 33.86 37.94 -80.23
C ARG A 453 34.31 37.01 -79.11
N SER A 454 35.60 36.70 -79.00
CA SER A 454 36.12 35.87 -77.91
C SER A 454 35.95 36.52 -76.53
N LEU A 455 36.10 37.86 -76.44
CA LEU A 455 35.83 38.60 -75.21
C LEU A 455 34.33 38.55 -74.83
N LEU A 456 33.43 38.67 -75.79
CA LEU A 456 31.98 38.53 -75.55
C LEU A 456 31.60 37.13 -75.07
N ILE A 457 32.22 36.08 -75.62
CA ILE A 457 32.07 34.70 -75.14
C ILE A 457 32.51 34.59 -73.68
N GLN A 458 33.66 35.17 -73.32
CA GLN A 458 34.15 35.16 -71.94
C GLN A 458 33.20 35.90 -70.97
N VAL A 459 32.56 36.99 -71.41
CA VAL A 459 31.53 37.69 -70.63
C VAL A 459 30.30 36.81 -70.41
N GLN A 460 29.86 36.05 -71.43
CA GLN A 460 28.76 35.09 -71.28
C GLN A 460 29.14 33.92 -70.37
N LYS A 461 30.39 33.45 -70.42
CA LYS A 461 30.90 32.46 -69.48
C LYS A 461 30.84 32.95 -68.03
N THR A 462 31.31 34.17 -67.76
CA THR A 462 31.22 34.78 -66.43
C THR A 462 29.76 34.92 -65.96
N LYS A 463 28.82 35.17 -66.88
CA LYS A 463 27.39 35.19 -66.57
C LYS A 463 26.89 33.81 -66.12
N VAL A 464 27.20 32.76 -66.89
CA VAL A 464 26.87 31.36 -66.57
C VAL A 464 27.50 30.94 -65.24
N ASP A 465 28.77 31.25 -65.01
CA ASP A 465 29.49 30.94 -63.76
C ASP A 465 28.86 31.67 -62.57
N GLY A 466 28.43 32.92 -62.76
CA GLY A 466 27.68 33.68 -61.78
C GLY A 466 26.32 33.05 -61.45
N SER A 467 25.56 32.64 -62.47
CA SER A 467 24.28 31.94 -62.32
C SER A 467 24.45 30.59 -61.61
N LEU A 468 25.50 29.83 -61.94
CA LEU A 468 25.82 28.55 -61.28
C LEU A 468 26.21 28.74 -59.81
N ALA A 469 27.00 29.77 -59.50
CA ALA A 469 27.36 30.10 -58.12
C ALA A 469 26.14 30.52 -57.29
N LEU A 470 25.21 31.27 -57.88
CA LEU A 470 23.94 31.65 -57.25
C LEU A 470 23.07 30.42 -56.96
N ASP A 471 22.95 29.47 -57.90
CA ASP A 471 22.25 28.19 -57.66
C ASP A 471 22.89 27.37 -56.52
N GLY A 472 24.22 27.36 -56.45
CA GLY A 472 24.96 26.74 -55.34
C GLY A 472 24.66 27.38 -53.98
N ILE A 473 24.56 28.72 -53.94
CA ILE A 473 24.19 29.46 -52.72
C ILE A 473 22.76 29.13 -52.29
N ASP A 474 21.82 29.07 -53.22
CA ASP A 474 20.42 28.73 -52.93
C ASP A 474 20.31 27.32 -52.34
N LYS A 475 21.00 26.34 -52.91
CA LYS A 475 21.08 24.98 -52.36
C LYS A 475 21.69 24.95 -50.96
N MET A 476 22.72 25.74 -50.70
CA MET A 476 23.33 25.85 -49.37
C MET A 476 22.36 26.48 -48.36
N LEU A 477 21.67 27.56 -48.72
CA LEU A 477 20.67 28.21 -47.88
C LEU A 477 19.52 27.26 -47.55
N GLN A 478 19.07 26.48 -48.53
CA GLN A 478 18.05 25.45 -48.34
C GLN A 478 18.51 24.37 -47.34
N SER A 479 19.76 23.91 -47.44
CA SER A 479 20.32 22.95 -46.48
C SER A 479 20.36 23.51 -45.05
N GLN A 480 20.60 24.81 -44.88
CA GLN A 480 20.61 25.45 -43.55
C GLN A 480 19.19 25.63 -43.00
N GLN A 481 18.22 25.96 -43.85
CA GLN A 481 16.81 26.04 -43.45
C GLN A 481 16.30 24.73 -42.86
N LEU A 482 16.75 23.59 -43.38
CA LEU A 482 16.38 22.28 -42.84
C LEU A 482 16.89 22.08 -41.41
N VAL A 483 18.15 22.44 -41.15
CA VAL A 483 18.73 22.36 -39.81
C VAL A 483 17.99 23.27 -38.84
N PHE A 484 17.69 24.52 -39.24
CA PHE A 484 16.91 25.45 -38.41
C PHE A 484 15.48 24.96 -38.16
N GLY A 485 14.84 24.34 -39.16
CA GLY A 485 13.51 23.74 -39.02
C GLY A 485 13.48 22.60 -38.00
N VAL A 486 14.47 21.70 -38.02
CA VAL A 486 14.59 20.61 -37.04
C VAL A 486 14.90 21.15 -35.64
N VAL A 487 15.81 22.11 -35.52
CA VAL A 487 16.18 22.71 -34.23
C VAL A 487 14.99 23.47 -33.62
N ALA A 488 14.17 24.14 -34.42
CA ALA A 488 12.97 24.84 -33.97
C ALA A 488 11.90 23.91 -33.34
N ILE A 489 11.86 22.63 -33.73
CA ILE A 489 10.92 21.62 -33.19
C ILE A 489 11.38 21.11 -31.81
N SER A 490 12.68 21.15 -31.52
CA SER A 490 13.28 20.53 -30.33
C SER A 490 12.68 21.00 -28.98
N PRO A 491 12.47 22.32 -28.73
CA PRO A 491 11.84 22.78 -27.48
C PRO A 491 10.42 22.23 -27.30
N ALA A 492 9.64 22.10 -28.38
CA ALA A 492 8.29 21.56 -28.31
C ALA A 492 8.27 20.09 -27.93
N LEU A 493 9.20 19.29 -28.47
CA LEU A 493 9.35 17.87 -28.11
C LEU A 493 9.74 17.69 -26.64
N LEU A 494 10.60 18.55 -26.10
CA LEU A 494 10.97 18.53 -24.68
C LEU A 494 9.75 18.82 -23.79
N ILE A 495 8.95 19.84 -24.13
CA ILE A 495 7.73 20.17 -23.39
C ILE A 495 6.72 19.01 -23.45
N ILE A 496 6.50 18.40 -24.61
CA ILE A 496 5.61 17.24 -24.76
C ILE A 496 6.09 16.05 -23.92
N TYR A 497 7.39 15.75 -23.95
CA TYR A 497 7.97 14.66 -23.16
C TYR A 497 7.79 14.88 -21.66
N THR A 498 8.15 16.07 -21.16
CA THR A 498 8.03 16.40 -19.74
C THR A 498 6.58 16.41 -19.27
N ALA A 499 5.65 16.95 -20.07
CA ALA A 499 4.22 16.93 -19.79
C ALA A 499 3.67 15.49 -19.71
N THR A 500 4.10 14.63 -20.63
CA THR A 500 3.68 13.21 -20.67
C THR A 500 4.18 12.46 -19.44
N VAL A 501 5.45 12.62 -19.07
CA VAL A 501 6.02 12.02 -17.85
C VAL A 501 5.32 12.53 -16.59
N CYS A 502 5.02 13.83 -16.52
CA CYS A 502 4.28 14.43 -15.41
C CYS A 502 2.87 13.84 -15.28
N LEU A 503 2.13 13.72 -16.39
CA LEU A 503 0.80 13.13 -16.43
C LEU A 503 0.80 11.67 -15.97
N PHE A 504 1.74 10.85 -16.46
CA PHE A 504 1.88 9.47 -16.01
C PHE A 504 2.20 9.37 -14.51
N ARG A 505 3.02 10.28 -13.97
CA ARG A 505 3.29 10.34 -12.52
C ARG A 505 2.05 10.74 -11.72
N LEU A 506 1.27 11.73 -12.17
CA LEU A 506 0.03 12.15 -11.50
C LEU A 506 -1.02 11.03 -11.48
N ILE A 507 -1.18 10.29 -12.57
CA ILE A 507 -2.09 9.12 -12.64
C ILE A 507 -1.62 8.04 -11.65
N LYS A 508 -0.31 7.77 -11.55
CA LYS A 508 0.25 6.85 -10.54
C LYS A 508 0.02 7.34 -9.11
N VAL A 509 0.12 8.64 -8.86
CA VAL A 509 -0.21 9.25 -7.56
C VAL A 509 -1.69 9.06 -7.22
N GLY A 510 -2.58 9.05 -8.21
CA GLY A 510 -3.99 8.64 -8.03
C GLY A 510 -4.15 7.24 -7.43
N SER A 511 -3.29 6.29 -7.81
CA SER A 511 -3.26 4.95 -7.18
C SER A 511 -2.71 4.96 -5.74
N LEU A 512 -1.92 5.97 -5.34
CA LEU A 512 -1.43 6.15 -3.97
C LEU A 512 -2.54 6.50 -2.97
N TRP A 513 -3.71 6.95 -3.45
CA TRP A 513 -4.89 7.14 -2.61
C TRP A 513 -5.52 5.80 -2.19
N SER A 514 -5.10 4.68 -2.79
CA SER A 514 -5.47 3.35 -2.34
C SER A 514 -4.59 2.93 -1.15
N ASN A 515 -5.22 2.52 -0.05
CA ASN A 515 -4.54 1.94 1.11
C ASN A 515 -3.83 0.61 0.80
N ILE A 516 -3.82 0.14 -0.46
CA ILE A 516 -3.25 -1.15 -0.87
C ILE A 516 -1.77 -1.27 -0.52
N GLN A 517 -0.98 -0.20 -0.66
CA GLN A 517 0.45 -0.21 -0.31
C GLN A 517 0.66 -0.51 1.18
N GLN A 518 -0.18 0.06 2.05
CA GLN A 518 -0.09 -0.22 3.48
C GLN A 518 -0.41 -1.69 3.80
N TYR A 519 -1.36 -2.30 3.08
CA TYR A 519 -1.65 -3.73 3.22
C TYR A 519 -0.50 -4.60 2.72
N LYS A 520 0.17 -4.23 1.62
CA LYS A 520 1.36 -4.92 1.09
C LYS A 520 2.52 -4.87 2.09
N ASP A 521 2.87 -3.68 2.57
CA ASP A 521 3.95 -3.48 3.53
C ASP A 521 3.68 -4.27 4.82
N ARG A 522 2.41 -4.31 5.26
CA ARG A 522 1.99 -5.08 6.43
C ARG A 522 2.08 -6.58 6.23
N LEU A 523 1.69 -7.08 5.06
CA LEU A 523 1.82 -8.50 4.71
C LEU A 523 3.31 -8.91 4.66
N SER A 524 4.15 -8.11 3.99
CA SER A 524 5.59 -8.35 3.93
C SER A 524 6.24 -8.37 5.32
N TYR A 525 5.84 -7.46 6.21
CA TYR A 525 6.33 -7.44 7.60
C TYR A 525 5.92 -8.69 8.38
N SER A 526 4.65 -9.12 8.23
CA SER A 526 4.11 -10.30 8.90
C SER A 526 4.77 -11.59 8.42
N LEU A 527 5.03 -11.73 7.12
CA LEU A 527 5.78 -12.86 6.53
C LEU A 527 7.23 -12.90 7.03
N ASN A 528 7.92 -11.75 7.07
CA ASN A 528 9.28 -11.68 7.59
C ASN A 528 9.35 -12.02 9.09
N ASN A 529 8.36 -11.58 9.88
CA ASN A 529 8.27 -11.97 11.29
C ASN A 529 8.04 -13.48 11.44
N LEU A 530 7.19 -14.06 10.61
CA LEU A 530 6.90 -15.49 10.60
C LEU A 530 8.16 -16.29 10.26
N GLU A 531 8.92 -15.89 9.23
CA GLU A 531 10.21 -16.49 8.89
C GLU A 531 11.21 -16.41 10.06
N ARG A 532 11.34 -15.23 10.68
CA ARG A 532 12.19 -15.04 11.86
C ARG A 532 11.76 -15.93 13.02
N LEU A 533 10.46 -16.00 13.32
CA LEU A 533 9.92 -16.83 14.40
C LEU A 533 10.19 -18.32 14.17
N LEU A 534 10.07 -18.81 12.92
CA LEU A 534 10.42 -20.18 12.54
C LEU A 534 11.92 -20.46 12.66
N ASN A 535 12.78 -19.49 12.33
CA ASN A 535 14.22 -19.64 12.52
C ASN A 535 14.60 -19.73 14.01
N TYR A 536 13.92 -18.98 14.88
CA TYR A 536 14.18 -18.98 16.32
C TYR A 536 13.52 -20.14 17.07
N SER A 537 12.50 -20.80 16.53
CA SER A 537 11.88 -21.97 17.19
C SER A 537 12.82 -23.18 17.23
N GLY A 538 13.69 -23.33 16.23
CA GLY A 538 14.58 -24.50 16.11
C GLY A 538 15.82 -24.43 16.98
N THR A 539 16.11 -23.27 17.56
CA THR A 539 17.23 -23.09 18.49
C THR A 539 16.76 -23.48 19.89
N GLN A 540 17.50 -24.33 20.61
CA GLN A 540 17.12 -24.82 21.95
C GLN A 540 16.80 -23.67 22.94
N GLN A 541 15.52 -23.27 23.00
CA GLN A 541 15.02 -22.31 23.97
C GLN A 541 14.88 -23.01 25.32
N LYS A 542 15.76 -22.63 26.26
CA LYS A 542 15.77 -23.16 27.64
C LYS A 542 14.54 -22.71 28.45
N ASP A 543 13.94 -21.57 28.12
CA ASP A 543 12.76 -21.06 28.81
C ASP A 543 11.45 -21.51 28.14
N SER A 544 10.68 -22.31 28.86
CA SER A 544 9.35 -22.75 28.42
C SER A 544 8.41 -21.57 28.12
N SER A 545 8.52 -20.46 28.85
CA SER A 545 7.65 -19.29 28.66
C SER A 545 7.85 -18.64 27.29
N GLN A 546 9.11 -18.47 26.87
CA GLN A 546 9.46 -17.91 25.56
C GLN A 546 9.03 -18.83 24.41
N ARG A 547 9.15 -20.15 24.57
CA ARG A 547 8.66 -21.11 23.58
C ARG A 547 7.16 -20.94 23.34
N TYR A 548 6.38 -20.80 24.41
CA TYR A 548 4.94 -20.58 24.28
C TYR A 548 4.60 -19.21 23.69
N LEU A 549 5.33 -18.16 24.05
CA LEU A 549 5.16 -16.84 23.44
C LEU A 549 5.39 -16.90 21.93
N ASN A 550 6.47 -17.56 21.48
CA ASN A 550 6.79 -17.70 20.06
C ASN A 550 5.72 -18.51 19.32
N GLN A 551 5.20 -19.58 19.93
CA GLN A 551 4.08 -20.35 19.37
C GLN A 551 2.81 -19.49 19.20
N GLY A 552 2.51 -18.67 20.21
CA GLY A 552 1.39 -17.72 20.16
C GLY A 552 1.57 -16.68 19.05
N LEU A 553 2.73 -16.05 18.99
CA LEU A 553 3.09 -15.08 17.96
C LEU A 553 3.01 -15.68 16.55
N MET A 554 3.55 -16.88 16.35
CA MET A 554 3.47 -17.59 15.06
C MET A 554 2.01 -17.76 14.63
N THR A 555 1.14 -18.23 15.54
CA THR A 555 -0.28 -18.43 15.23
C THR A 555 -0.97 -17.12 14.84
N ILE A 556 -0.64 -16.03 15.52
CA ILE A 556 -1.18 -14.69 15.24
C ILE A 556 -0.70 -14.17 13.88
N GLU A 557 0.59 -14.33 13.57
CA GLU A 557 1.18 -13.88 12.30
C GLU A 557 0.62 -14.70 11.13
N VAL A 558 0.53 -16.03 11.23
CA VAL A 558 -0.08 -16.88 10.18
C VAL A 558 -1.54 -16.46 9.94
N CYS A 559 -2.31 -16.18 11.00
CA CYS A 559 -3.69 -15.70 10.85
C CYS A 559 -3.75 -14.30 10.23
N THR A 560 -2.76 -13.44 10.50
CA THR A 560 -2.65 -12.09 9.93
C THR A 560 -2.30 -12.16 8.45
N VAL A 561 -1.32 -12.98 8.07
CA VAL A 561 -0.96 -13.30 6.67
C VAL A 561 -2.19 -13.81 5.92
N ALA A 562 -2.94 -14.75 6.50
CA ALA A 562 -4.18 -15.27 5.89
C ALA A 562 -5.20 -14.18 5.58
N LYS A 563 -5.44 -13.29 6.55
CA LYS A 563 -6.42 -12.22 6.43
C LYS A 563 -5.98 -11.13 5.46
N LEU A 564 -4.71 -10.74 5.47
CA LEU A 564 -4.16 -9.72 4.57
C LEU A 564 -4.04 -10.25 3.14
N GLY A 565 -3.58 -11.48 2.98
CA GLY A 565 -3.46 -12.14 1.69
C GLY A 565 -4.80 -12.34 1.00
N SER A 566 -5.88 -12.67 1.73
CA SER A 566 -7.22 -12.77 1.12
C SER A 566 -7.76 -11.43 0.58
N THR A 567 -7.19 -10.30 1.02
CA THR A 567 -7.51 -8.97 0.47
C THR A 567 -6.64 -8.54 -0.70
N LEU A 568 -5.42 -9.08 -0.82
CA LEU A 568 -4.43 -8.71 -1.84
C LEU A 568 -4.36 -9.69 -3.01
N VAL A 569 -4.56 -10.98 -2.76
CA VAL A 569 -4.47 -12.06 -3.76
C VAL A 569 -5.79 -12.16 -4.55
N PRO A 570 -5.74 -12.34 -5.88
CA PRO A 570 -6.96 -12.53 -6.69
C PRO A 570 -7.77 -13.76 -6.25
N LYS A 571 -9.10 -13.64 -6.30
CA LYS A 571 -10.04 -14.71 -5.88
C LYS A 571 -9.75 -16.08 -6.52
N ALA A 572 -9.31 -16.10 -7.77
CA ALA A 572 -8.99 -17.32 -8.51
C ALA A 572 -7.85 -18.15 -7.88
N ARG A 573 -6.90 -17.49 -7.19
CA ARG A 573 -5.75 -18.15 -6.53
C ARG A 573 -5.86 -18.17 -5.01
N LEU A 574 -7.02 -17.77 -4.47
CA LEU A 574 -7.22 -17.69 -3.04
C LEU A 574 -7.19 -19.10 -2.40
N SER A 575 -7.69 -20.13 -3.10
CA SER A 575 -7.62 -21.52 -2.62
C SER A 575 -6.18 -22.03 -2.49
N GLU A 576 -5.31 -21.72 -3.45
CA GLU A 576 -3.88 -22.03 -3.40
C GLU A 576 -3.21 -21.30 -2.23
N TRP A 577 -3.51 -20.00 -2.07
CA TRP A 577 -2.98 -19.18 -0.98
C TRP A 577 -3.36 -19.73 0.40
N LEU A 578 -4.63 -20.09 0.61
CA LEU A 578 -5.09 -20.64 1.87
C LEU A 578 -4.44 -22.00 2.16
N ARG A 579 -4.23 -22.82 1.14
CA ARG A 579 -3.55 -24.13 1.26
C ARG A 579 -2.11 -23.97 1.72
N ASP A 580 -1.36 -23.05 1.10
CA ASP A 580 0.04 -22.79 1.46
C ASP A 580 0.16 -22.27 2.91
N ILE A 581 -0.78 -21.43 3.35
CA ILE A 581 -0.83 -20.96 4.74
C ILE A 581 -1.19 -22.08 5.71
N GLU A 582 -2.12 -22.96 5.33
CA GLU A 582 -2.51 -24.10 6.16
C GLU A 582 -1.32 -25.05 6.37
N GLU A 583 -0.47 -25.22 5.35
CA GLU A 583 0.75 -26.03 5.43
C GLU A 583 1.75 -25.47 6.46
N ILE A 584 1.90 -24.14 6.55
CA ILE A 584 2.73 -23.50 7.59
C ILE A 584 2.23 -23.83 9.00
N ALA A 585 0.90 -23.93 9.14
CA ALA A 585 0.25 -24.13 10.42
C ALA A 585 0.20 -25.59 10.88
N ASP A 586 0.54 -26.55 10.01
CA ASP A 586 0.50 -27.97 10.36
C ASP A 586 1.55 -28.29 11.43
N SER A 587 1.12 -28.95 12.50
CA SER A 587 2.00 -29.40 13.60
C SER A 587 2.86 -30.60 13.21
N LYS A 588 2.54 -31.30 12.12
CA LYS A 588 3.29 -32.48 11.65
C LYS A 588 4.51 -32.13 10.80
N LEU A 589 4.56 -30.93 10.24
CA LEU A 589 5.63 -30.48 9.37
C LEU A 589 6.82 -29.98 10.19
N ASP A 590 8.02 -30.38 9.75
CA ASP A 590 9.27 -29.92 10.33
C ASP A 590 9.47 -28.41 10.12
N GLU A 591 10.23 -27.76 11.01
CA GLU A 591 10.44 -26.32 10.97
C GLU A 591 11.18 -25.88 9.70
N GLN A 592 12.12 -26.70 9.20
CA GLN A 592 12.80 -26.44 7.91
C GLN A 592 11.84 -26.55 6.72
N ALA A 593 10.88 -27.48 6.79
CA ALA A 593 9.87 -27.60 5.75
C ALA A 593 8.93 -26.38 5.75
N LYS A 594 8.55 -25.87 6.93
CA LYS A 594 7.75 -24.65 7.06
C LYS A 594 8.45 -23.42 6.47
N LEU A 595 9.76 -23.28 6.68
CA LEU A 595 10.54 -22.20 6.06
C LEU A 595 10.50 -22.26 4.53
N LYS A 596 10.63 -23.45 3.93
CA LYS A 596 10.50 -23.62 2.47
C LYS A 596 9.10 -23.25 1.95
N VAL A 597 8.06 -23.44 2.76
CA VAL A 597 6.70 -22.98 2.40
C VAL A 597 6.63 -21.44 2.41
N VAL A 598 7.27 -20.78 3.37
CA VAL A 598 7.36 -19.31 3.39
C VAL A 598 8.11 -18.79 2.17
N ASP A 599 9.23 -19.42 1.80
CA ASP A 599 9.95 -19.10 0.56
C ASP A 599 9.04 -19.26 -0.66
N ARG A 600 8.30 -20.38 -0.76
CA ARG A 600 7.34 -20.60 -1.85
C ARG A 600 6.31 -19.49 -1.92
N ILE A 601 5.79 -19.02 -0.78
CA ILE A 601 4.84 -17.91 -0.71
C ILE A 601 5.45 -16.62 -1.28
N TYR A 602 6.68 -16.28 -0.90
CA TYR A 602 7.38 -15.12 -1.45
C TYR A 602 7.56 -15.23 -2.97
N HIS A 603 7.98 -16.39 -3.48
CA HIS A 603 8.22 -16.59 -4.91
C HIS A 603 6.93 -16.58 -5.75
N VAL A 604 5.86 -17.22 -5.29
CA VAL A 604 4.61 -17.38 -6.06
C VAL A 604 3.74 -16.12 -5.99
N TYR A 605 3.69 -15.47 -4.82
CA TYR A 605 2.77 -14.37 -4.56
C TYR A 605 3.43 -12.99 -4.47
N GLY A 606 4.76 -12.89 -4.53
CA GLY A 606 5.52 -11.63 -4.46
C GLY A 606 5.29 -10.64 -5.61
N LYS A 607 4.43 -10.95 -6.59
CA LYS A 607 3.93 -9.96 -7.56
C LYS A 607 2.70 -9.19 -7.06
N TYR A 608 2.02 -9.71 -6.04
CA TYR A 608 0.77 -9.14 -5.50
C TYR A 608 1.02 -8.24 -4.29
N PHE A 609 2.13 -8.44 -3.59
CA PHE A 609 2.64 -7.57 -2.52
C PHE A 609 4.08 -7.20 -2.82
#